data_AF-A0A069E7K8-F1
#
_entry.id   AF-A0A069E7K8-F1
#
_cell.length_a   1.000
_cell.length_b   1.000
_cell.length_c   1.000
_cell.angle_alpha   90.00
_cell.angle_beta   90.00
_cell.angle_gamma   90.00
#
_symmetry.space_group_name_H-M   'P 1'
#
loop_
_entity.id
_entity.type
_entity.pdbx_description
1 polymer ?
#
loop_
_entity_poly.entity_id
_entity_poly.type
_entity_poly.pdbx_seq_one_letter_code
_entity_poly.pdbx_strand_id
1 'polypeptide(L)'
;MLKEFGLVYQSPLGDTVNVSPEIVTLPFLWPHVDALYFEPLLANGRARLLGHPDVADVSVWESALTSLLHSDTSAASYRAVIFHPYLLASDPYQMQIFKTFTECLSDWTHGSWLPCRAVADFARTNPQWVSDLRYSQKTPDRADLLSAF
;
A
#
# COMPACT_ATOMS: atom_id res chain seq x y z
N MET A 1 5.54 -12.39 -19.83
CA MET A 1 5.66 -10.92 -19.89
C MET A 1 6.59 -10.27 -18.85
N LEU A 2 6.59 -10.55 -17.53
CA LEU A 2 7.64 -10.03 -16.61
C LEU A 2 8.74 -11.07 -16.29
N LYS A 3 8.34 -12.32 -16.06
CA LYS A 3 9.23 -13.46 -15.81
C LYS A 3 10.24 -13.72 -16.94
N GLU A 4 9.85 -13.47 -18.19
CA GLU A 4 10.70 -13.62 -19.37
C GLU A 4 11.91 -12.67 -19.34
N PHE A 5 11.85 -11.60 -18.56
CA PHE A 5 12.96 -10.66 -18.33
C PHE A 5 13.74 -10.94 -17.04
N GLY A 6 13.49 -12.08 -16.37
CA GLY A 6 14.20 -12.46 -15.14
C GLY A 6 13.70 -11.76 -13.88
N LEU A 7 12.55 -11.08 -13.93
CA LEU A 7 11.92 -10.52 -12.73
C LEU A 7 11.34 -11.63 -11.86
N VAL A 8 11.67 -11.59 -10.58
CA VAL A 8 11.28 -12.63 -9.61
C VAL A 8 10.10 -12.23 -8.73
N TYR A 9 9.69 -10.96 -8.81
CA TYR A 9 8.51 -10.43 -8.15
C TYR A 9 7.88 -9.29 -8.95
N GLN A 10 6.61 -8.99 -8.66
CA GLN A 10 5.89 -7.82 -9.14
C GLN A 10 5.14 -7.16 -7.97
N SER A 11 5.22 -5.83 -7.92
CA SER A 11 4.56 -4.99 -6.93
C SER A 11 4.55 -3.55 -7.46
N PRO A 12 3.50 -2.76 -7.18
CA PRO A 12 2.24 -3.15 -6.55
C PRO A 12 1.30 -3.90 -7.50
N LEU A 13 0.74 -5.06 -7.10
CA LEU A 13 -0.30 -5.74 -7.89
C LEU A 13 -1.14 -6.72 -7.05
N GLY A 14 -2.46 -6.71 -7.27
CA GLY A 14 -3.39 -7.66 -6.66
C GLY A 14 -3.80 -7.29 -5.23
N ASP A 15 -4.62 -8.15 -4.62
CA ASP A 15 -5.19 -8.01 -3.28
C ASP A 15 -4.61 -9.01 -2.26
N THR A 16 -3.91 -10.04 -2.74
CA THR A 16 -3.38 -11.13 -1.93
C THR A 16 -1.95 -11.45 -2.36
N VAL A 17 -1.10 -11.81 -1.40
CA VAL A 17 0.23 -12.35 -1.74
C VAL A 17 0.06 -13.64 -2.51
N ASN A 18 0.55 -13.68 -3.75
CA ASN A 18 0.53 -14.87 -4.59
C ASN A 18 1.95 -15.34 -4.87
N VAL A 19 2.27 -16.55 -4.40
CA VAL A 19 3.56 -17.19 -4.60
C VAL A 19 3.41 -18.24 -5.70
N SER A 20 3.99 -17.96 -6.87
CA SER A 20 4.15 -18.95 -7.93
C SER A 20 5.63 -19.36 -8.05
N PRO A 21 5.94 -20.50 -8.70
CA PRO A 21 7.33 -20.90 -8.94
C PRO A 21 8.15 -19.82 -9.67
N GLU A 22 7.51 -19.08 -10.56
CA GLU A 22 8.18 -18.14 -11.47
C GLU A 22 8.24 -16.72 -10.89
N ILE A 23 7.16 -16.23 -10.30
CA ILE A 23 7.05 -14.84 -9.83
C ILE A 23 6.22 -14.73 -8.55
N VAL A 24 6.66 -13.88 -7.62
CA VAL A 24 5.88 -13.51 -6.44
C VAL A 24 5.12 -12.22 -6.71
N THR A 25 3.82 -12.20 -6.43
CA THR A 25 2.99 -11.01 -6.55
C THR A 25 2.73 -10.45 -5.16
N LEU A 26 3.10 -9.19 -4.96
CA LEU A 26 2.93 -8.49 -3.69
C LEU A 26 1.84 -7.40 -3.82
N PRO A 27 0.74 -7.52 -3.05
CA PRO A 27 -0.42 -6.65 -3.16
C PRO A 27 -0.24 -5.28 -2.50
N PHE A 28 -1.19 -4.38 -2.74
CA PHE A 28 -1.24 -3.10 -2.04
C PHE A 28 -2.69 -2.72 -1.74
N LEU A 29 -2.86 -1.73 -0.85
CA LEU A 29 -4.16 -1.10 -0.62
C LEU A 29 -4.05 0.38 -0.98
N TRP A 30 -5.03 0.89 -1.71
CA TRP A 30 -5.08 2.29 -2.13
C TRP A 30 -4.94 3.31 -0.99
N PRO A 31 -5.52 3.08 0.21
CA PRO A 31 -5.28 3.94 1.37
C PRO A 31 -3.80 4.09 1.80
N HIS A 32 -2.90 3.23 1.32
CA HIS A 32 -1.46 3.33 1.61
C HIS A 32 -0.67 3.97 0.45
N VAL A 33 -1.36 4.58 -0.51
CA VAL A 33 -0.76 5.25 -1.67
C VAL A 33 -1.09 6.73 -1.61
N ASP A 34 -0.08 7.59 -1.52
CA ASP A 34 -0.25 9.06 -1.49
C ASP A 34 -1.02 9.61 -2.71
N ALA A 35 -0.84 8.99 -3.88
CA ALA A 35 -1.56 9.35 -5.10
C ALA A 35 -3.08 9.30 -4.92
N LEU A 36 -3.63 8.36 -4.13
CA LEU A 36 -5.07 8.34 -3.85
C LEU A 36 -5.52 9.73 -3.37
N TYR A 37 -4.78 10.35 -2.47
CA TYR A 37 -5.13 11.60 -1.83
C TYR A 37 -4.87 12.81 -2.73
N PHE A 38 -3.74 12.82 -3.44
CA PHE A 38 -3.23 14.05 -4.05
C PHE A 38 -3.19 14.08 -5.58
N GLU A 39 -3.21 12.93 -6.27
CA GLU A 39 -3.10 12.90 -7.73
C GLU A 39 -4.44 13.32 -8.37
N PRO A 40 -4.52 14.45 -9.10
CA PRO A 40 -5.77 14.91 -9.70
C PRO A 40 -6.46 13.85 -10.58
N LEU A 41 -5.68 13.01 -11.28
CA LEU A 41 -6.20 11.96 -12.14
C LEU A 41 -6.95 10.84 -11.39
N LEU A 42 -6.81 10.72 -10.08
CA LEU A 42 -7.47 9.69 -9.26
C LEU A 42 -8.78 10.14 -8.61
N ALA A 43 -9.47 11.14 -9.19
CA ALA A 43 -10.76 11.64 -8.68
C ALA A 43 -11.80 10.52 -8.49
N ASN A 44 -11.89 9.56 -9.41
CA ASN A 44 -12.80 8.41 -9.29
C ASN A 44 -12.42 7.50 -8.11
N GLY A 45 -11.12 7.29 -7.89
CA GLY A 45 -10.59 6.51 -6.77
C GLY A 45 -10.96 7.15 -5.44
N ARG A 46 -10.79 8.47 -5.32
CA ARG A 46 -11.20 9.22 -4.11
C ARG A 46 -12.70 9.20 -3.89
N ALA A 47 -13.51 9.41 -4.94
CA ALA A 47 -14.96 9.39 -4.79
C ALA A 47 -15.44 8.06 -4.20
N ARG A 48 -14.84 6.95 -4.62
CA ARG A 48 -15.19 5.61 -4.14
C ARG A 48 -14.65 5.29 -2.75
N LEU A 49 -13.41 5.69 -2.45
CA LEU A 49 -12.72 5.26 -1.22
C LEU A 49 -12.78 6.28 -0.08
N LEU A 50 -12.85 7.57 -0.40
CA LEU A 50 -12.91 8.70 0.54
C LEU A 50 -14.28 9.39 0.55
N GLY A 51 -15.15 9.08 -0.43
CA GLY A 51 -16.51 9.62 -0.51
C GLY A 51 -16.63 10.96 -1.27
N HIS A 52 -15.54 11.51 -1.78
CA HIS A 52 -15.53 12.73 -2.59
C HIS A 52 -14.42 12.72 -3.66
N PRO A 53 -14.58 13.38 -4.82
CA PRO A 53 -13.61 13.33 -5.92
C PRO A 53 -12.45 14.31 -5.78
N ASP A 54 -12.60 15.36 -4.97
CA ASP A 54 -11.61 16.43 -4.82
C ASP A 54 -10.33 15.91 -4.16
N VAL A 55 -9.20 16.55 -4.47
CA VAL A 55 -7.92 16.30 -3.76
C VAL A 55 -8.15 16.42 -2.27
N ALA A 56 -7.68 15.42 -1.52
CA ALA A 56 -7.91 15.34 -0.09
C ALA A 56 -7.06 16.36 0.66
N ASP A 57 -7.58 16.83 1.79
CA ASP A 57 -6.78 17.57 2.76
C ASP A 57 -5.66 16.67 3.32
N VAL A 58 -4.50 17.28 3.59
CA VAL A 58 -3.32 16.55 4.07
C VAL A 58 -3.58 15.78 5.37
N SER A 59 -4.47 16.28 6.23
CA SER A 59 -4.87 15.61 7.48
C SER A 59 -5.57 14.27 7.26
N VAL A 60 -6.24 14.09 6.11
CA VAL A 60 -6.89 12.81 5.75
C VAL A 60 -5.82 11.75 5.47
N TRP A 61 -4.75 12.13 4.78
CA TRP A 61 -3.62 11.24 4.51
C TRP A 61 -2.80 10.96 5.78
N GLU A 62 -2.55 11.98 6.61
CA GLU A 62 -1.91 11.81 7.93
C GLU A 62 -2.67 10.81 8.81
N SER A 63 -4.01 10.92 8.83
CA SER A 63 -4.87 9.99 9.57
C SER A 63 -4.77 8.56 9.05
N ALA A 64 -4.64 8.37 7.74
CA ALA A 64 -4.46 7.06 7.13
C ALA A 64 -3.11 6.43 7.49
N LEU A 65 -2.02 7.20 7.42
CA LEU A 65 -0.69 6.75 7.83
C LEU A 65 -0.64 6.43 9.33
N THR A 66 -1.27 7.27 10.16
CA THR A 66 -1.38 7.04 11.60
C THR A 66 -2.17 5.77 11.88
N SER A 67 -3.28 5.54 11.17
CA SER A 67 -4.07 4.31 11.31
C SER A 67 -3.28 3.06 10.91
N LEU A 68 -2.42 3.15 9.89
CA LEU A 68 -1.53 2.06 9.52
C LEU A 68 -0.55 1.71 10.66
N LEU A 69 0.04 2.72 11.30
CA LEU A 69 0.90 2.55 12.48
C LEU A 69 0.17 2.03 13.73
N HIS A 70 -1.15 2.09 13.78
CA HIS A 70 -1.92 1.57 14.92
C HIS A 70 -2.77 0.35 14.54
N SER A 71 -2.63 -0.14 13.31
CA SER A 71 -3.37 -1.30 12.85
C SER A 71 -2.92 -2.55 13.60
N ASP A 72 -3.87 -3.37 14.02
CA ASP A 72 -3.57 -4.60 14.76
C ASP A 72 -2.74 -5.55 13.90
N THR A 73 -1.47 -5.72 14.29
CA THR A 73 -0.50 -6.59 13.63
C THR A 73 -0.63 -8.05 14.07
N SER A 74 -1.62 -8.39 14.89
CA SER A 74 -1.83 -9.75 15.41
C SER A 74 -2.08 -10.79 14.30
N ALA A 75 -2.58 -10.36 13.14
CA ALA A 75 -2.56 -11.15 11.91
C ALA A 75 -1.28 -10.82 11.11
N ALA A 76 -0.43 -11.82 10.90
CA ALA A 76 0.77 -11.72 10.05
C ALA A 76 0.38 -11.21 8.66
N SER A 77 0.48 -9.90 8.44
CA SER A 77 -0.06 -9.28 7.24
C SER A 77 0.94 -8.31 6.65
N TYR A 78 1.27 -8.57 5.39
CA TYR A 78 2.05 -7.68 4.56
C TYR A 78 1.28 -6.38 4.33
N ARG A 79 2.00 -5.27 4.20
CA ARG A 79 1.46 -3.97 3.77
C ARG A 79 2.52 -3.30 2.90
N ALA A 80 2.11 -2.86 1.72
CA ALA A 80 2.89 -1.93 0.90
C ALA A 80 2.45 -0.50 1.21
N VAL A 81 3.42 0.41 1.32
CA VAL A 81 3.20 1.86 1.38
C VAL A 81 3.95 2.48 0.21
N ILE A 82 3.28 3.35 -0.55
CA ILE A 82 3.79 3.86 -1.82
C ILE A 82 3.71 5.38 -1.79
N PHE A 83 4.84 6.00 -2.14
CA PHE A 83 4.99 7.44 -2.19
C PHE A 83 5.54 7.85 -3.56
N HIS A 84 5.04 8.98 -4.08
CA HIS A 84 5.49 9.58 -5.33
C HIS A 84 6.26 10.87 -5.01
N PRO A 85 7.56 10.96 -5.36
CA PRO A 85 8.38 12.10 -5.00
C PRO A 85 7.81 13.47 -5.44
N TYR A 86 7.15 13.53 -6.59
CA TYR A 86 6.57 14.78 -7.09
C TYR A 86 5.37 15.24 -6.26
N LEU A 87 4.56 14.31 -5.73
CA LEU A 87 3.46 14.64 -4.83
C LEU A 87 4.02 15.16 -3.50
N LEU A 88 4.94 14.40 -2.89
CA LEU A 88 5.58 14.81 -1.62
C LEU A 88 6.27 16.18 -1.70
N ALA A 89 6.83 16.54 -2.86
CA ALA A 89 7.49 17.81 -3.06
C ALA A 89 6.53 18.98 -3.35
N SER A 90 5.24 18.71 -3.57
CA SER A 90 4.25 19.73 -3.93
C SER A 90 3.78 20.58 -2.73
N ASP A 91 3.91 20.05 -1.51
CA ASP A 91 3.49 20.73 -0.28
C ASP A 91 4.48 20.40 0.87
N PRO A 92 5.08 21.42 1.52
CA PRO A 92 5.93 21.22 2.69
C PRO A 92 5.29 20.39 3.82
N TYR A 93 3.96 20.49 4.01
CA TYR A 93 3.25 19.70 5.01
C TYR A 93 3.21 18.22 4.65
N GLN A 94 3.08 17.87 3.36
CA GLN A 94 3.15 16.47 2.92
C GLN A 94 4.53 15.86 3.20
N MET A 95 5.60 16.60 2.90
CA MET A 95 6.96 16.17 3.21
C MET A 95 7.18 16.01 4.72
N GLN A 96 6.63 16.92 5.53
CA GLN A 96 6.75 16.83 6.99
C GLN A 96 6.03 15.59 7.54
N ILE A 97 4.82 15.29 7.07
CA ILE A 97 4.09 14.09 7.47
C ILE A 97 4.83 12.82 7.03
N PHE A 98 5.36 12.78 5.81
CA PHE A 98 6.20 11.66 5.36
C PHE A 98 7.41 11.46 6.28
N LYS A 99 8.11 12.54 6.63
CA LYS A 99 9.25 12.48 7.55
C LYS A 99 8.85 11.92 8.91
N THR A 100 7.79 12.47 9.52
CA THR A 100 7.25 11.99 10.81
C THR A 100 6.90 10.51 10.73
N PHE A 101 6.23 10.08 9.66
CA PHE A 101 5.90 8.67 9.45
C PHE A 101 7.16 7.79 9.41
N THR A 102 8.19 8.17 8.65
CA THR A 102 9.46 7.42 8.58
C THR A 102 10.22 7.38 9.89
N GLU A 103 10.15 8.44 10.71
CA GLU A 103 10.73 8.47 12.05
C GLU A 103 9.98 7.50 12.99
N CYS A 104 8.65 7.41 12.91
CA CYS A 104 7.91 6.38 13.64
C CYS A 104 8.31 4.95 13.23
N LEU A 105 8.77 4.74 11.98
CA LEU A 105 9.22 3.43 11.53
C LEU A 105 10.57 3.03 12.14
N SER A 106 11.45 3.98 12.45
CA SER A 106 12.76 3.64 13.05
C SER A 106 12.64 3.08 14.45
N ASP A 107 11.59 3.47 15.18
CA ASP A 107 11.33 3.02 16.54
C ASP A 107 10.36 1.82 16.60
N TRP A 108 9.94 1.32 15.43
CA TRP A 108 8.94 0.27 15.32
C TRP A 108 9.50 -1.11 15.71
N THR A 109 8.92 -1.74 16.73
CA THR A 109 9.37 -3.05 17.24
C THR A 109 8.40 -4.21 16.94
N HIS A 110 7.19 -3.92 16.47
CA HIS A 110 6.12 -4.92 16.26
C HIS A 110 6.07 -5.49 14.84
N GLY A 111 7.19 -5.53 14.13
CA GLY A 111 7.27 -6.02 12.75
C GLY A 111 8.59 -5.68 12.07
N SER A 112 8.64 -5.84 10.76
CA SER A 112 9.82 -5.48 9.95
C SER A 112 9.40 -4.71 8.72
N TRP A 113 10.11 -3.62 8.44
CA TRP A 113 9.98 -2.83 7.23
C TRP A 113 11.08 -3.26 6.26
N LEU A 114 10.69 -3.88 5.16
CA LEU A 114 11.62 -4.50 4.22
C LEU A 114 11.35 -4.00 2.79
N PRO A 115 12.39 -3.89 1.95
CA PRO A 115 12.19 -3.72 0.51
C PRO A 115 11.32 -4.84 -0.06
N CYS A 116 10.48 -4.54 -1.06
CA CYS A 116 9.58 -5.52 -1.67
C CYS A 116 10.30 -6.80 -2.12
N ARG A 117 11.53 -6.69 -2.62
CA ARG A 117 12.34 -7.86 -2.98
C ARG A 117 12.58 -8.82 -1.82
N ALA A 118 12.93 -8.30 -0.64
CA ALA A 118 13.18 -9.11 0.54
C ALA A 118 11.88 -9.79 1.04
N VAL A 119 10.75 -9.09 0.96
CA VAL A 119 9.44 -9.69 1.25
C VAL A 119 9.11 -10.81 0.27
N ALA A 120 9.38 -10.62 -1.02
CA ALA A 120 9.16 -11.64 -2.04
C ALA A 120 10.04 -12.88 -1.82
N ASP A 121 11.30 -12.69 -1.46
CA ASP A 121 12.22 -13.79 -1.14
C ASP A 121 11.77 -14.54 0.14
N PHE A 122 11.27 -13.82 1.15
CA PHE A 122 10.64 -14.43 2.32
C PHE A 122 9.41 -15.26 1.96
N ALA A 123 8.50 -14.72 1.16
CA ALA A 123 7.29 -15.43 0.71
C ALA A 123 7.62 -16.72 -0.04
N ARG A 124 8.67 -16.70 -0.86
CA ARG A 124 9.12 -17.88 -1.61
C ARG A 124 9.68 -18.98 -0.70
N THR A 125 10.37 -18.61 0.37
CA THR A 125 10.91 -19.57 1.35
C THR A 125 9.85 -20.01 2.38
N ASN A 126 8.72 -19.31 2.45
CA ASN A 126 7.61 -19.58 3.35
C ASN A 126 6.28 -19.61 2.57
N PRO A 127 6.05 -20.58 1.66
CA PRO A 127 4.86 -20.59 0.78
C PRO A 127 3.53 -20.73 1.55
N GLN A 128 3.57 -21.19 2.80
CA GLN A 128 2.44 -21.21 3.73
C GLN A 128 2.07 -19.82 4.28
N TRP A 129 2.94 -18.81 4.11
CA TRP A 129 2.65 -17.45 4.48
C TRP A 129 1.65 -16.84 3.50
N VAL A 130 0.42 -16.73 3.96
CA VAL A 130 -0.65 -16.05 3.23
C VAL A 130 -0.87 -14.70 3.90
N SER A 131 -0.76 -13.64 3.12
CA SER A 131 -1.22 -12.31 3.53
C SER A 131 -2.34 -11.86 2.61
N ASP A 132 -3.57 -11.94 3.11
CA ASP A 132 -4.73 -11.30 2.51
C ASP A 132 -4.72 -9.82 2.89
N LEU A 133 -4.65 -8.91 1.90
CA LEU A 133 -5.06 -7.54 2.14
C LEU A 133 -6.57 -7.50 2.08
N ARG A 134 -7.21 -7.21 3.21
CA ARG A 134 -8.62 -6.90 3.23
C ARG A 134 -8.76 -5.40 3.46
N TYR A 135 -9.54 -4.74 2.61
CA TYR A 135 -10.18 -3.50 3.02
C TYR A 135 -10.95 -3.83 4.31
N SER A 136 -10.64 -3.15 5.42
CA SER A 136 -11.46 -3.31 6.62
C SER A 136 -12.88 -2.83 6.24
N GLN A 137 -13.87 -3.66 6.51
CA GLN A 137 -15.20 -3.53 5.95
C GLN A 137 -15.86 -2.18 6.31
N LYS A 138 -16.06 -1.32 5.30
CA LYS A 138 -17.22 -0.42 5.16
C LYS A 138 -17.53 -0.05 3.69
N THR A 139 -17.30 -0.94 2.73
CA THR A 139 -17.74 -0.68 1.33
C THR A 139 -18.23 -1.95 0.64
N PRO A 140 -19.36 -1.89 -0.10
CA PRO A 140 -19.93 -3.02 -0.81
C PRO A 140 -19.16 -3.32 -2.10
N ASP A 141 -19.14 -4.62 -2.39
CA ASP A 141 -18.68 -5.34 -3.58
C ASP A 141 -17.20 -5.30 -4.01
N ARG A 142 -16.63 -6.50 -4.10
CA ARG A 142 -15.20 -6.81 -4.35
C ARG A 142 -14.80 -6.74 -5.83
N ALA A 143 -15.74 -6.72 -6.76
CA ALA A 143 -15.47 -6.95 -8.18
C ALA A 143 -14.98 -5.71 -8.96
N ASP A 144 -15.15 -4.50 -8.41
CA ASP A 144 -14.99 -3.25 -9.18
C ASP A 144 -13.73 -2.42 -8.83
N LEU A 145 -12.83 -2.95 -8.00
CA LEU A 145 -11.66 -2.20 -7.52
C LEU A 145 -10.45 -2.24 -8.46
N LEU A 146 -10.34 -3.27 -9.31
CA LEU A 146 -9.27 -3.39 -10.30
C LEU A 146 -9.68 -2.91 -11.71
N SER A 147 -10.98 -2.72 -11.97
CA SER A 147 -11.52 -2.30 -13.27
C SER A 147 -11.67 -0.78 -13.41
N ALA A 148 -11.28 -0.02 -12.39
CA ALA A 148 -11.59 1.41 -12.26
C ALA A 148 -10.38 2.35 -12.30
N PHE A 149 -9.22 1.85 -12.70
CA PHE A 149 -8.05 2.63 -13.10
C PHE A 149 -7.62 2.21 -14.50
#